data_AF-A0A843KJ31-F1
#
_entry.id   AF-A0A843KJ31-F1
#
_cell.length_a   1.000
_cell.length_b   1.000
_cell.length_c   1.000
_cell.angle_alpha   90.00
_cell.angle_beta   90.00
_cell.angle_gamma   90.00
#
_symmetry.space_group_name_H-M   'P 1'
#
loop_
_entity.id
_entity.type
_entity.pdbx_description
1 polymer ?
#
loop_
_entity_poly.entity_id
_entity_poly.type
_entity_poly.pdbx_seq_one_letter_code
_entity_poly.pdbx_strand_id
1 'polypeptide(L)'
;MDAHPKKVVLPMVIVLALLMSAFVLVPQEATALVDGDYEYELTGDPQVAMITAYTGAGGDISIPSTLGGYPTAIIRYEAFNRAAGYHVTSVLVPNSVHTIQNYAFANCDQLVTAYIGSGVSSLGDAVFYNCYHLEAISVHINNPYYTSMGGVLYDEAFTALIKCPSALAGDVTIPDTVSSLRDGCFDDCRFLENLVIGRGITEIGDYMFESVDELKTVTFAQDSHLDTIGRRAFADCEKLESFEVPTGLRTIGDGAFQSCVSMTAFDLPSGLERIGNGAFAGCTSLANLTVPASVEEIGPYAFAQCESLSWIDVDPDNGFFRSIDGVLYNKTVTVLMQCPAGKTGNLTIPDSVTEIAMLSVAGCSITGVKIGDGVEIIGILSFFSCTMLRTVEMGDSVEVIGMSAFTGCKLLSSIEIPASVRVIQLNAFADCLTLENITFLGSSAQIEVGTDWILHTPSDLRGHAPAGSEFPGPGTTYYGLLMGANVGVAPQKEDRTETYLLVIIALLVAVIALLVVLLVLRMKRG
;
A
#
# COMPACT_ATOMS: atom_id res chain seq x y z
N MET A 1 -76.26 -46.74 38.25
CA MET A 1 -74.87 -47.12 38.52
C MET A 1 -74.04 -45.84 38.54
N ASP A 2 -73.96 -45.27 39.74
CA ASP A 2 -72.87 -44.52 40.39
C ASP A 2 -71.78 -43.88 39.54
N ALA A 3 -71.21 -42.71 39.83
CA ALA A 3 -71.49 -41.58 40.70
C ALA A 3 -70.44 -40.51 40.31
N HIS A 4 -70.80 -39.22 40.36
CA HIS A 4 -69.85 -38.09 40.38
C HIS A 4 -69.00 -38.09 41.69
N PRO A 5 -68.16 -37.07 41.99
CA PRO A 5 -67.05 -36.39 41.31
C PRO A 5 -65.81 -36.24 42.26
N LYS A 6 -64.74 -35.50 41.88
CA LYS A 6 -64.07 -34.42 42.68
C LYS A 6 -62.65 -34.04 42.19
N LYS A 7 -62.44 -32.73 42.01
CA LYS A 7 -61.15 -32.03 42.11
C LYS A 7 -60.75 -31.87 43.58
N VAL A 8 -59.45 -31.80 43.91
CA VAL A 8 -58.75 -30.90 44.88
C VAL A 8 -57.24 -31.25 44.88
N VAL A 9 -56.37 -30.39 44.33
CA VAL A 9 -55.35 -29.52 44.98
C VAL A 9 -53.98 -30.18 45.32
N LEU A 10 -52.93 -29.50 44.81
CA LEU A 10 -51.46 -29.51 44.96
C LEU A 10 -50.89 -29.87 46.38
N PRO A 11 -49.59 -30.24 46.51
CA PRO A 11 -48.54 -29.21 46.55
C PRO A 11 -47.19 -29.55 45.87
N MET A 12 -46.57 -28.48 45.41
CA MET A 12 -45.19 -28.27 45.00
C MET A 12 -44.24 -28.38 46.21
N VAL A 13 -43.36 -29.38 46.27
CA VAL A 13 -42.06 -29.30 46.99
C VAL A 13 -41.04 -30.28 46.36
N ILE A 14 -39.80 -29.81 46.21
CA ILE A 14 -38.54 -30.49 45.84
C ILE A 14 -38.18 -30.52 44.35
N VAL A 15 -37.82 -29.31 43.88
CA VAL A 15 -36.67 -29.06 43.02
C VAL A 15 -35.39 -29.33 43.86
N LEU A 16 -34.43 -30.07 43.31
CA LEU A 16 -33.06 -30.46 43.76
C LEU A 16 -32.91 -31.98 43.99
N ALA A 17 -32.50 -32.71 42.93
CA ALA A 17 -31.66 -33.93 42.97
C ALA A 17 -31.63 -34.73 41.64
N LEU A 18 -31.94 -34.12 40.49
CA LEU A 18 -31.71 -34.75 39.16
C LEU A 18 -30.94 -33.80 38.22
N LEU A 19 -29.92 -33.14 38.79
CA LEU A 19 -28.89 -32.35 38.09
C LEU A 19 -27.47 -32.89 38.39
N MET A 20 -27.34 -34.20 38.63
CA MET A 20 -26.06 -34.90 38.67
C MET A 20 -26.18 -36.28 38.00
N SER A 21 -26.38 -36.27 36.69
CA SER A 21 -25.71 -37.21 35.78
C SER A 21 -25.63 -36.53 34.43
N ALA A 22 -24.84 -35.46 34.39
CA ALA A 22 -24.10 -35.14 33.19
C ALA A 22 -23.26 -36.39 32.89
N PHE A 23 -23.79 -37.30 32.08
CA PHE A 23 -22.94 -38.13 31.26
C PHE A 23 -22.22 -37.14 30.35
N VAL A 24 -20.98 -36.84 30.74
CA VAL A 24 -19.97 -36.35 29.83
C VAL A 24 -19.92 -37.39 28.72
N LEU A 25 -20.67 -37.16 27.63
CA LEU A 25 -20.31 -37.74 26.36
C LEU A 25 -19.02 -37.01 25.99
N VAL A 26 -17.91 -37.52 26.50
CA VAL A 26 -16.61 -37.27 25.90
C VAL A 26 -16.85 -37.60 24.42
N PRO A 27 -16.62 -36.69 23.46
CA PRO A 27 -16.63 -37.10 22.07
C PRO A 27 -15.62 -38.24 22.02
N GLN A 28 -16.09 -39.45 21.75
CA GLN A 28 -15.20 -40.57 21.53
C GLN A 28 -14.36 -40.12 20.34
N GLU A 29 -13.10 -39.75 20.58
CA GLU A 29 -12.16 -39.50 19.51
C GLU A 29 -12.27 -40.72 18.60
N ALA A 30 -12.74 -40.50 17.37
CA ALA A 30 -12.72 -41.54 16.37
C ALA A 30 -11.25 -41.97 16.30
N THR A 31 -10.95 -43.18 16.77
CA THR A 31 -9.57 -43.67 16.77
C THR A 31 -9.09 -43.64 15.34
N ALA A 32 -8.16 -42.74 15.04
CA ALA A 32 -7.51 -42.66 13.74
C ALA A 32 -6.96 -44.05 13.41
N LEU A 33 -7.32 -44.55 12.23
CA LEU A 33 -6.76 -45.80 11.73
C LEU A 33 -5.36 -45.51 11.21
N VAL A 34 -4.46 -46.49 11.35
CA VAL A 34 -3.07 -46.34 10.91
C VAL A 34 -2.74 -47.47 9.94
N ASP A 35 -2.16 -47.12 8.80
CA ASP A 35 -1.61 -48.08 7.83
C ASP A 35 -0.26 -47.56 7.32
N GLY A 36 0.82 -48.16 7.80
CA GLY A 36 2.18 -47.67 7.59
C GLY A 36 2.38 -46.27 8.16
N ASP A 37 2.79 -45.34 7.31
CA ASP A 37 3.10 -43.94 7.63
C ASP A 37 1.87 -43.00 7.58
N TYR A 38 0.67 -43.55 7.41
CA TYR A 38 -0.55 -42.78 7.18
C TYR A 38 -1.57 -43.00 8.29
N GLU A 39 -2.03 -41.90 8.88
CA GLU A 39 -3.24 -41.86 9.69
C GLU A 39 -4.44 -41.51 8.80
N TYR A 40 -5.55 -42.21 8.97
CA TYR A 40 -6.74 -42.02 8.16
C TYR A 40 -8.04 -42.28 8.92
N GLU A 41 -9.13 -41.74 8.39
CA GLU A 41 -10.50 -41.98 8.82
C GLU A 41 -11.30 -42.58 7.66
N LEU A 42 -12.31 -43.40 7.97
CA LEU A 42 -13.26 -43.91 6.97
C LEU A 42 -14.47 -42.98 6.87
N THR A 43 -14.86 -42.65 5.65
CA THR A 43 -16.00 -41.77 5.37
C THR A 43 -16.79 -42.24 4.16
N GLY A 44 -18.06 -41.80 4.06
CA GLY A 44 -18.95 -42.12 2.94
C GLY A 44 -19.61 -43.51 2.99
N ASP A 45 -20.45 -43.77 1.99
CA ASP A 45 -21.07 -45.06 1.70
C ASP A 45 -21.12 -45.27 0.16
N PRO A 46 -20.29 -46.16 -0.41
CA PRO A 46 -19.36 -47.06 0.26
C PRO A 46 -18.21 -46.31 0.96
N GLN A 47 -17.63 -46.95 1.98
CA GLN A 47 -16.53 -46.38 2.75
C GLN A 47 -15.27 -46.19 1.90
N VAL A 48 -14.64 -45.02 2.04
CA VAL A 48 -13.33 -44.67 1.49
C VAL A 48 -12.41 -44.14 2.58
N ALA A 49 -11.10 -44.25 2.38
CA ALA A 49 -10.10 -43.71 3.28
C ALA A 49 -9.82 -42.23 3.00
N MET A 50 -9.84 -41.42 4.06
CA MET A 50 -9.44 -40.02 4.09
C MET A 50 -8.17 -39.89 4.92
N ILE A 51 -7.06 -39.50 4.30
CA ILE A 51 -5.78 -39.29 5.01
C ILE A 51 -5.92 -38.05 5.90
N THR A 52 -5.68 -38.21 7.19
CA THR A 52 -5.74 -37.14 8.19
C THR A 52 -4.36 -36.65 8.61
N ALA A 53 -3.34 -37.50 8.56
CA ALA A 53 -1.95 -37.11 8.79
C ALA A 53 -0.96 -38.07 8.11
N TYR A 54 0.19 -37.55 7.72
CA TYR A 54 1.37 -38.33 7.34
C TYR A 54 2.44 -38.22 8.43
N THR A 55 2.92 -39.38 8.91
CA THR A 55 3.86 -39.50 10.03
C THR A 55 5.20 -40.16 9.63
N GLY A 56 5.38 -40.44 8.35
CA GLY A 56 6.60 -41.06 7.83
C GLY A 56 7.82 -40.14 7.82
N ALA A 57 8.97 -40.70 7.43
CA ALA A 57 10.26 -40.04 7.48
C ALA A 57 10.52 -39.02 6.34
N GLY A 58 9.62 -38.89 5.36
CA GLY A 58 9.76 -37.99 4.23
C GLY A 58 10.47 -38.63 3.02
N GLY A 59 11.12 -37.80 2.20
CA GLY A 59 11.68 -38.19 0.91
C GLY A 59 10.61 -38.26 -0.19
N ASP A 60 10.77 -39.22 -1.09
CA ASP A 60 9.83 -39.43 -2.19
C ASP A 60 8.63 -40.25 -1.71
N ILE A 61 7.46 -39.62 -1.69
CA ILE A 61 6.23 -40.21 -1.18
C ILE A 61 5.35 -40.67 -2.33
N SER A 62 4.97 -41.95 -2.33
CA SER A 62 3.87 -42.46 -3.14
C SER A 62 2.68 -42.74 -2.25
N ILE A 63 1.61 -41.96 -2.39
CA ILE A 63 0.39 -42.14 -1.59
C ILE A 63 -0.27 -43.46 -2.04
N PRO A 64 -0.56 -44.40 -1.12
CA PRO A 64 -1.18 -45.67 -1.47
C PRO A 64 -2.57 -45.47 -2.08
N SER A 65 -2.91 -46.24 -3.11
CA SER A 65 -4.27 -46.23 -3.68
C SER A 65 -5.33 -46.84 -2.76
N THR A 66 -4.89 -47.57 -1.73
CA THR A 66 -5.73 -48.12 -0.67
C THR A 66 -5.06 -48.03 0.69
N LEU A 67 -5.83 -47.75 1.73
CA LEU A 67 -5.42 -47.81 3.14
C LEU A 67 -6.40 -48.72 3.90
N GLY A 68 -5.87 -49.71 4.61
CA GLY A 68 -6.69 -50.71 5.32
C GLY A 68 -7.64 -51.51 4.41
N GLY A 69 -7.32 -51.60 3.11
CA GLY A 69 -8.16 -52.24 2.08
C GLY A 69 -9.27 -51.35 1.50
N TYR A 70 -9.41 -50.11 1.97
CA TYR A 70 -10.36 -49.14 1.41
C TYR A 70 -9.68 -48.23 0.40
N PRO A 71 -10.35 -47.80 -0.69
CA PRO A 71 -9.78 -46.85 -1.63
C PRO A 71 -9.40 -45.53 -0.95
N THR A 72 -8.18 -45.06 -1.18
CA THR A 72 -7.74 -43.74 -0.70
C THR A 72 -8.31 -42.67 -1.61
N ALA A 73 -9.29 -41.93 -1.11
CA ALA A 73 -10.09 -41.00 -1.92
C ALA A 73 -9.90 -39.53 -1.57
N ILE A 74 -9.47 -39.21 -0.34
CA ILE A 74 -9.42 -37.84 0.17
C ILE A 74 -8.09 -37.59 0.89
N ILE A 75 -7.48 -36.45 0.62
CA ILE A 75 -6.39 -35.88 1.42
C ILE A 75 -6.97 -34.69 2.18
N ARG A 76 -6.98 -34.77 3.51
CA ARG A 76 -7.61 -33.77 4.38
C ARG A 76 -6.77 -32.48 4.45
N TYR A 77 -7.43 -31.42 4.90
CA TYR A 77 -6.81 -30.18 5.35
C TYR A 77 -5.56 -30.47 6.19
N GLU A 78 -4.43 -29.89 5.78
CA GLU A 78 -3.13 -29.99 6.45
C GLU A 78 -2.58 -31.41 6.68
N ALA A 79 -3.09 -32.43 5.98
CA ALA A 79 -2.67 -33.82 6.19
C ALA A 79 -1.15 -34.04 6.02
N PHE A 80 -0.49 -33.25 5.17
CA PHE A 80 0.95 -33.24 4.98
C PHE A 80 1.59 -31.91 5.39
N ASN A 81 0.90 -31.05 6.15
CA ASN A 81 1.46 -29.77 6.56
C ASN A 81 2.69 -29.99 7.45
N ARG A 82 3.85 -29.47 7.05
CA ARG A 82 5.15 -29.72 7.71
C ARG A 82 5.48 -31.22 7.82
N ALA A 83 4.91 -32.06 6.96
CA ALA A 83 5.13 -33.50 6.94
C ALA A 83 6.61 -33.86 7.06
N ALA A 84 6.89 -34.88 7.86
CA ALA A 84 8.24 -35.37 8.11
C ALA A 84 9.25 -34.30 8.59
N GLY A 85 8.80 -33.22 9.25
CA GLY A 85 9.72 -32.14 9.62
C GLY A 85 10.35 -31.48 8.40
N TYR A 86 9.54 -31.22 7.36
CA TYR A 86 9.91 -30.59 6.09
C TYR A 86 10.71 -31.49 5.13
N HIS A 87 10.83 -32.79 5.37
CA HIS A 87 11.70 -33.66 4.56
C HIS A 87 11.05 -34.30 3.32
N VAL A 88 9.79 -34.00 3.01
CA VAL A 88 9.14 -34.51 1.77
C VAL A 88 9.74 -33.84 0.54
N THR A 89 10.26 -34.63 -0.41
CA THR A 89 10.94 -34.15 -1.63
C THR A 89 10.12 -34.35 -2.89
N SER A 90 9.27 -35.37 -2.95
CA SER A 90 8.29 -35.53 -4.01
C SER A 90 7.02 -36.19 -3.51
N VAL A 91 5.89 -35.93 -4.18
CA VAL A 91 4.62 -36.59 -3.89
C VAL A 91 3.94 -37.11 -5.14
N LEU A 92 3.55 -38.39 -5.12
CA LEU A 92 2.71 -39.03 -6.13
C LEU A 92 1.31 -39.28 -5.56
N VAL A 93 0.33 -38.51 -6.05
CA VAL A 93 -1.08 -38.69 -5.74
C VAL A 93 -1.69 -39.71 -6.71
N PRO A 94 -2.23 -40.86 -6.24
CA PRO A 94 -2.73 -41.92 -7.09
C PRO A 94 -4.08 -41.57 -7.71
N ASN A 95 -4.47 -42.33 -8.75
CA ASN A 95 -5.75 -42.17 -9.46
C ASN A 95 -6.99 -42.41 -8.58
N SER A 96 -6.86 -43.03 -7.40
CA SER A 96 -7.98 -43.26 -6.49
C SER A 96 -8.39 -42.00 -5.72
N VAL A 97 -7.51 -41.00 -5.61
CA VAL A 97 -7.79 -39.76 -4.89
C VAL A 97 -8.65 -38.85 -5.75
N HIS A 98 -9.74 -38.34 -5.18
CA HIS A 98 -10.68 -37.44 -5.84
C HIS A 98 -10.63 -36.02 -5.29
N THR A 99 -10.28 -35.86 -4.01
CA THR A 99 -10.28 -34.57 -3.31
C THR A 99 -8.98 -34.36 -2.57
N ILE A 100 -8.34 -33.22 -2.81
CA ILE A 100 -7.22 -32.70 -2.02
C ILE A 100 -7.71 -31.39 -1.40
N GLN A 101 -7.83 -31.34 -0.08
CA GLN A 101 -8.37 -30.17 0.62
C GLN A 101 -7.32 -29.06 0.79
N ASN A 102 -7.78 -27.90 1.27
CA ASN A 102 -6.95 -26.71 1.44
C ASN A 102 -5.70 -27.02 2.28
N TYR A 103 -4.57 -26.43 1.91
CA TYR A 103 -3.30 -26.57 2.64
C TYR A 103 -2.80 -28.01 2.83
N ALA A 104 -3.30 -28.98 2.06
CA ALA A 104 -2.95 -30.39 2.24
C ALA A 104 -1.44 -30.65 2.24
N PHE A 105 -0.66 -29.97 1.40
CA PHE A 105 0.80 -30.05 1.31
C PHE A 105 1.48 -28.72 1.65
N ALA A 106 0.83 -27.86 2.43
CA ALA A 106 1.41 -26.56 2.79
C ALA A 106 2.67 -26.73 3.65
N ASN A 107 3.62 -25.82 3.53
CA ASN A 107 4.91 -25.84 4.25
C ASN A 107 5.67 -27.18 4.09
N CYS A 108 5.54 -27.83 2.93
CA CYS A 108 6.46 -28.89 2.53
C CYS A 108 7.67 -28.24 1.84
N ASP A 109 8.49 -27.53 2.63
CA ASP A 109 9.50 -26.62 2.10
C ASP A 109 10.57 -27.29 1.22
N GLN A 110 10.81 -28.59 1.34
CA GLN A 110 11.74 -29.35 0.50
C GLN A 110 11.06 -30.06 -0.69
N LEU A 111 9.76 -29.89 -0.88
CA LEU A 111 9.02 -30.53 -1.95
C LEU A 111 9.48 -29.95 -3.28
N VAL A 112 10.09 -30.80 -4.13
CA VAL A 112 10.61 -30.42 -5.45
C VAL A 112 9.61 -30.72 -6.55
N THR A 113 8.91 -31.85 -6.48
CA THR A 113 7.93 -32.24 -7.50
C THR A 113 6.64 -32.80 -6.92
N ALA A 114 5.53 -32.51 -7.59
CA ALA A 114 4.24 -33.10 -7.27
C ALA A 114 3.60 -33.72 -8.53
N TYR A 115 2.96 -34.87 -8.35
CA TYR A 115 2.20 -35.56 -9.40
C TYR A 115 0.74 -35.71 -8.97
N ILE A 116 -0.18 -35.24 -9.81
CA ILE A 116 -1.63 -35.29 -9.61
C ILE A 116 -2.24 -36.40 -10.47
N GLY A 117 -2.83 -37.41 -9.82
CA GLY A 117 -3.49 -38.54 -10.48
C GLY A 117 -4.75 -38.15 -11.26
N SER A 118 -5.20 -39.04 -12.16
CA SER A 118 -6.36 -38.80 -13.04
C SER A 118 -7.71 -38.72 -12.34
N GLY A 119 -7.83 -39.26 -11.12
CA GLY A 119 -9.07 -39.22 -10.35
C GLY A 119 -9.33 -37.89 -9.64
N VAL A 120 -8.31 -37.04 -9.51
CA VAL A 120 -8.40 -35.79 -8.75
C VAL A 120 -9.33 -34.83 -9.48
N SER A 121 -10.48 -34.57 -8.88
CA SER A 121 -11.54 -33.69 -9.40
C SER A 121 -11.68 -32.41 -8.60
N SER A 122 -11.15 -32.36 -7.37
CA SER A 122 -11.23 -31.20 -6.48
C SER A 122 -9.88 -30.91 -5.83
N LEU A 123 -9.36 -29.71 -6.10
CA LEU A 123 -8.18 -29.13 -5.46
C LEU A 123 -8.60 -27.90 -4.67
N GLY A 124 -8.36 -27.96 -3.36
CA GLY A 124 -8.57 -26.84 -2.44
C GLY A 124 -7.61 -25.67 -2.69
N ASP A 125 -7.78 -24.63 -1.89
CA ASP A 125 -6.94 -23.44 -1.94
C ASP A 125 -5.60 -23.69 -1.27
N ALA A 126 -4.53 -23.03 -1.76
CA ALA A 126 -3.24 -23.01 -1.10
C ALA A 126 -2.65 -24.42 -0.83
N VAL A 127 -2.97 -25.42 -1.66
CA VAL A 127 -2.54 -26.81 -1.50
C VAL A 127 -1.02 -26.95 -1.38
N PHE A 128 -0.27 -26.13 -2.11
CA PHE A 128 1.21 -26.08 -2.12
C PHE A 128 1.76 -24.77 -1.57
N TYR A 129 1.06 -24.14 -0.61
CA TYR A 129 1.53 -22.92 0.04
C TYR A 129 2.88 -23.13 0.74
N ASN A 130 3.79 -22.16 0.68
CA ASN A 130 5.15 -22.22 1.23
C ASN A 130 5.99 -23.44 0.76
N CYS A 131 5.71 -24.02 -0.41
CA CYS A 131 6.55 -25.06 -1.00
C CYS A 131 7.71 -24.42 -1.80
N TYR A 132 8.64 -23.77 -1.11
CA TYR A 132 9.65 -22.90 -1.73
C TYR A 132 10.60 -23.58 -2.74
N HIS A 133 10.75 -24.91 -2.68
CA HIS A 133 11.60 -25.69 -3.60
C HIS A 133 10.81 -26.37 -4.71
N LEU A 134 9.50 -26.13 -4.84
CA LEU A 134 8.67 -26.81 -5.83
C LEU A 134 9.00 -26.31 -7.22
N GLU A 135 9.61 -27.16 -8.05
CA GLU A 135 10.04 -26.85 -9.41
C GLU A 135 8.97 -27.23 -10.44
N ALA A 136 8.20 -28.28 -10.19
CA ALA A 136 7.20 -28.75 -11.14
C ALA A 136 6.01 -29.47 -10.50
N ILE A 137 4.82 -29.18 -11.02
CA ILE A 137 3.61 -29.97 -10.82
C ILE A 137 3.26 -30.63 -12.14
N SER A 138 3.10 -31.95 -12.11
CA SER A 138 2.68 -32.73 -13.27
C SER A 138 1.31 -33.35 -13.02
N VAL A 139 0.52 -33.48 -14.08
CA VAL A 139 -0.83 -34.05 -14.01
C VAL A 139 -0.92 -35.23 -14.95
N HIS A 140 -1.62 -36.29 -14.52
CA HIS A 140 -1.90 -37.44 -15.35
C HIS A 140 -2.62 -37.01 -16.65
N ILE A 141 -2.17 -37.48 -17.81
CA ILE A 141 -2.67 -37.06 -19.14
C ILE A 141 -4.20 -37.23 -19.34
N ASN A 142 -4.79 -38.22 -18.68
CA ASN A 142 -6.25 -38.47 -18.70
C ASN A 142 -7.01 -37.82 -17.53
N ASN A 143 -6.45 -36.87 -16.79
CA ASN A 143 -7.21 -36.12 -15.78
C ASN A 143 -8.19 -35.18 -16.52
N PRO A 144 -9.51 -35.28 -16.30
CA PRO A 144 -10.49 -34.47 -17.03
C PRO A 144 -10.77 -33.09 -16.40
N TYR A 145 -10.08 -32.73 -15.32
CA TYR A 145 -10.30 -31.51 -14.54
C TYR A 145 -9.08 -30.60 -14.47
N TYR A 146 -7.87 -31.18 -14.52
CA TYR A 146 -6.62 -30.46 -14.37
C TYR A 146 -5.61 -30.87 -15.45
N THR A 147 -4.70 -29.97 -15.76
CA THR A 147 -3.58 -30.22 -16.69
C THR A 147 -2.33 -29.49 -16.22
N SER A 148 -1.18 -29.80 -16.81
CA SER A 148 0.05 -29.09 -16.56
C SER A 148 0.77 -28.76 -17.86
N MET A 149 1.34 -27.58 -17.92
CA MET A 149 2.18 -27.11 -19.03
C MET A 149 3.43 -26.46 -18.45
N GLY A 150 4.61 -26.97 -18.82
CA GLY A 150 5.88 -26.45 -18.32
C GLY A 150 6.05 -26.58 -16.80
N GLY A 151 5.32 -27.50 -16.14
CA GLY A 151 5.32 -27.66 -14.68
C GLY A 151 4.31 -26.78 -13.95
N VAL A 152 3.64 -25.84 -14.64
CA VAL A 152 2.57 -25.00 -14.07
C VAL A 152 1.24 -25.73 -14.13
N LEU A 153 0.47 -25.66 -13.03
CA LEU A 153 -0.81 -26.32 -12.87
C LEU A 153 -1.97 -25.43 -13.34
N TYR A 154 -2.83 -25.98 -14.19
CA TYR A 154 -4.04 -25.34 -14.72
C TYR A 154 -5.27 -26.22 -14.54
N ASP A 155 -6.46 -25.66 -14.72
CA ASP A 155 -7.64 -26.45 -15.07
C ASP A 155 -7.49 -27.06 -16.47
N GLU A 156 -8.22 -28.13 -16.76
CA GLU A 156 -8.06 -28.88 -18.03
C GLU A 156 -8.32 -28.00 -19.27
N ALA A 157 -9.23 -27.03 -19.16
CA ALA A 157 -9.60 -26.12 -20.23
C ALA A 157 -8.64 -24.94 -20.42
N PHE A 158 -7.58 -24.81 -19.61
CA PHE A 158 -6.69 -23.65 -19.56
C PHE A 158 -7.44 -22.31 -19.41
N THR A 159 -8.49 -22.28 -18.59
CA THR A 159 -9.20 -21.05 -18.23
C THR A 159 -8.74 -20.45 -16.90
N ALA A 160 -8.09 -21.24 -16.05
CA ALA A 160 -7.57 -20.84 -14.75
C ALA A 160 -6.14 -21.37 -14.51
N LEU A 161 -5.22 -20.47 -14.13
CA LEU A 161 -3.92 -20.84 -13.57
C LEU A 161 -4.10 -21.11 -12.08
N ILE A 162 -3.78 -22.32 -11.65
CA ILE A 162 -4.02 -22.80 -10.28
C ILE A 162 -2.79 -22.61 -9.41
N LYS A 163 -1.61 -23.01 -9.89
CA LYS A 163 -0.34 -22.80 -9.17
C LYS A 163 0.84 -22.80 -10.14
N CYS A 164 1.62 -21.73 -10.08
CA CYS A 164 3.00 -21.70 -10.55
C CYS A 164 3.91 -22.25 -9.43
N PRO A 165 4.77 -23.24 -9.71
CA PRO A 165 5.73 -23.75 -8.74
C PRO A 165 6.68 -22.64 -8.26
N SER A 166 6.90 -22.51 -6.94
CA SER A 166 7.66 -21.41 -6.35
C SER A 166 9.15 -21.41 -6.74
N ALA A 167 9.71 -22.58 -7.06
CA ALA A 167 11.08 -22.74 -7.56
C ALA A 167 11.17 -22.88 -9.09
N LEU A 168 10.07 -22.67 -9.83
CA LEU A 168 10.13 -22.68 -11.29
C LEU A 168 11.01 -21.53 -11.77
N ALA A 169 12.16 -21.85 -12.33
CA ALA A 169 13.14 -20.88 -12.82
C ALA A 169 12.97 -20.63 -14.32
N GLY A 170 13.26 -19.39 -14.74
CA GLY A 170 13.25 -18.98 -16.14
C GLY A 170 11.92 -18.38 -16.59
N ASP A 171 11.52 -18.67 -17.83
CA ASP A 171 10.43 -17.95 -18.50
C ASP A 171 9.09 -18.69 -18.32
N VAL A 172 8.03 -17.95 -18.00
CA VAL A 172 6.65 -18.46 -17.96
C VAL A 172 5.78 -17.72 -18.96
N THR A 173 5.02 -18.48 -19.75
CA THR A 173 3.99 -17.95 -20.64
C THR A 173 2.63 -18.42 -20.16
N ILE A 174 1.77 -17.48 -19.79
CA ILE A 174 0.37 -17.72 -19.47
C ILE A 174 -0.41 -17.79 -20.79
N PRO A 175 -1.11 -18.89 -21.11
CA PRO A 175 -1.87 -19.01 -22.35
C PRO A 175 -2.98 -17.96 -22.49
N ASP A 176 -3.29 -17.61 -23.73
CA ASP A 176 -4.35 -16.65 -24.08
C ASP A 176 -5.75 -17.02 -23.58
N THR A 177 -6.01 -18.31 -23.39
CA THR A 177 -7.29 -18.83 -22.90
C THR A 177 -7.48 -18.63 -21.39
N VAL A 178 -6.40 -18.37 -20.66
CA VAL A 178 -6.48 -18.17 -19.20
C VAL A 178 -7.11 -16.81 -18.96
N SER A 179 -8.22 -16.81 -18.23
CA SER A 179 -8.97 -15.61 -17.84
C SER A 179 -9.03 -15.43 -16.33
N SER A 180 -8.44 -16.35 -15.56
CA SER A 180 -8.47 -16.34 -14.11
C SER A 180 -7.12 -16.78 -13.54
N LEU A 181 -6.57 -15.98 -12.63
CA LEU A 181 -5.44 -16.35 -11.79
C LEU A 181 -6.00 -16.66 -10.40
N ARG A 182 -5.76 -17.87 -9.88
CA ARG A 182 -6.17 -18.18 -8.50
C ARG A 182 -5.38 -17.31 -7.51
N ASP A 183 -6.00 -17.05 -6.37
CA ASP A 183 -5.35 -16.38 -5.25
C ASP A 183 -4.06 -17.13 -4.85
N GLY A 184 -2.97 -16.39 -4.68
CA GLY A 184 -1.65 -16.92 -4.36
C GLY A 184 -1.01 -17.87 -5.39
N CYS A 185 -1.52 -17.90 -6.64
CA CYS A 185 -1.00 -18.83 -7.65
C CYS A 185 0.47 -18.57 -8.02
N PHE A 186 1.00 -17.38 -7.74
CA PHE A 186 2.40 -17.01 -7.91
C PHE A 186 3.17 -16.77 -6.59
N ASP A 187 2.59 -17.14 -5.44
CA ASP A 187 3.26 -16.99 -4.14
C ASP A 187 4.66 -17.61 -4.15
N ASP A 188 5.64 -16.81 -3.72
CA ASP A 188 7.06 -17.14 -3.62
C ASP A 188 7.73 -17.60 -4.93
N CYS A 189 7.21 -17.23 -6.10
CA CYS A 189 7.82 -17.54 -7.39
C CYS A 189 9.12 -16.73 -7.66
N ARG A 190 10.07 -16.71 -6.72
CA ARG A 190 11.23 -15.79 -6.71
C ARG A 190 12.23 -15.98 -7.84
N PHE A 191 12.19 -17.12 -8.53
CA PHE A 191 13.13 -17.47 -9.61
C PHE A 191 12.58 -17.24 -11.02
N LEU A 192 11.34 -16.73 -11.14
CA LEU A 192 10.75 -16.36 -12.41
C LEU A 192 11.54 -15.20 -13.03
N GLU A 193 12.06 -15.37 -14.24
CA GLU A 193 12.87 -14.35 -14.92
C GLU A 193 12.06 -13.48 -15.88
N ASN A 194 11.21 -14.08 -16.70
CA ASN A 194 10.39 -13.37 -17.68
C ASN A 194 8.97 -13.92 -17.70
N LEU A 195 8.00 -13.03 -17.76
CA LEU A 195 6.58 -13.38 -17.78
C LEU A 195 5.91 -12.86 -19.05
N VAL A 196 5.22 -13.75 -19.76
CA VAL A 196 4.32 -13.39 -20.86
C VAL A 196 2.89 -13.63 -20.40
N ILE A 197 2.09 -12.57 -20.30
CA ILE A 197 0.69 -12.63 -19.87
C ILE A 197 -0.24 -12.75 -21.08
N GLY A 198 -1.03 -13.82 -21.11
CA GLY A 198 -2.01 -14.08 -22.18
C GLY A 198 -3.14 -13.06 -22.24
N ARG A 199 -3.77 -12.93 -23.41
CA ARG A 199 -4.76 -11.87 -23.68
C ARG A 199 -6.02 -11.92 -22.81
N GLY A 200 -6.38 -13.09 -22.27
CA GLY A 200 -7.60 -13.32 -21.50
C GLY A 200 -7.57 -12.75 -20.08
N ILE A 201 -6.40 -12.37 -19.56
CA ILE A 201 -6.24 -11.78 -18.23
C ILE A 201 -6.71 -10.33 -18.26
N THR A 202 -7.73 -10.03 -17.45
CA THR A 202 -8.26 -8.66 -17.29
C THR A 202 -7.74 -7.96 -16.03
N GLU A 203 -7.26 -8.72 -15.05
CA GLU A 203 -6.81 -8.21 -13.77
C GLU A 203 -5.59 -9.00 -13.26
N ILE A 204 -4.59 -8.26 -12.79
CA ILE A 204 -3.52 -8.82 -11.96
C ILE A 204 -3.87 -8.44 -10.52
N GLY A 205 -4.19 -9.44 -9.70
CA GLY A 205 -4.67 -9.23 -8.34
C GLY A 205 -3.63 -8.63 -7.40
N ASP A 206 -4.09 -8.25 -6.21
CA ASP A 206 -3.24 -7.72 -5.14
C ASP A 206 -2.11 -8.70 -4.79
N TYR A 207 -0.90 -8.18 -4.55
CA TYR A 207 0.29 -8.93 -4.12
C TYR A 207 0.78 -10.05 -5.05
N MET A 208 0.16 -10.25 -6.23
CA MET A 208 0.35 -11.44 -7.08
C MET A 208 1.82 -11.77 -7.41
N PHE A 209 2.64 -10.76 -7.69
CA PHE A 209 4.07 -10.87 -7.97
C PHE A 209 4.90 -10.02 -7.01
N GLU A 210 4.44 -9.85 -5.76
CA GLU A 210 5.24 -9.15 -4.75
C GLU A 210 6.55 -9.89 -4.46
N SER A 211 7.67 -9.15 -4.42
CA SER A 211 9.01 -9.68 -4.12
C SER A 211 9.45 -10.85 -5.04
N VAL A 212 9.14 -10.77 -6.33
CA VAL A 212 9.70 -11.70 -7.32
C VAL A 212 11.10 -11.22 -7.73
N ASP A 213 12.10 -11.65 -6.94
CA ASP A 213 13.47 -11.15 -6.96
C ASP A 213 14.19 -11.24 -8.32
N GLU A 214 13.87 -12.25 -9.14
CA GLU A 214 14.51 -12.47 -10.45
C GLU A 214 13.72 -11.94 -11.65
N LEU A 215 12.53 -11.35 -11.46
CA LEU A 215 11.67 -10.91 -12.56
C LEU A 215 12.28 -9.70 -13.26
N LYS A 216 12.65 -9.87 -14.54
CA LYS A 216 13.27 -8.84 -15.38
C LYS A 216 12.28 -8.19 -16.33
N THR A 217 11.40 -8.98 -16.93
CA THR A 217 10.45 -8.49 -17.92
C THR A 217 9.05 -9.05 -17.72
N VAL A 218 8.05 -8.18 -17.93
CA VAL A 218 6.65 -8.56 -18.08
C VAL A 218 6.17 -8.05 -19.43
N THR A 219 5.70 -8.97 -20.26
CA THR A 219 5.18 -8.68 -21.60
C THR A 219 3.78 -9.24 -21.73
N PHE A 220 3.05 -8.77 -22.74
CA PHE A 220 1.66 -9.15 -22.94
C PHE A 220 1.45 -9.72 -24.34
N ALA A 221 0.52 -10.67 -24.45
CA ALA A 221 0.02 -11.09 -25.75
C ALA A 221 -0.64 -9.90 -26.47
N GLN A 222 -0.59 -9.93 -27.81
CA GLN A 222 -1.24 -8.92 -28.64
C GLN A 222 -2.73 -8.77 -28.28
N ASP A 223 -3.20 -7.52 -28.28
CA ASP A 223 -4.58 -7.15 -27.93
C ASP A 223 -4.97 -7.58 -26.50
N SER A 224 -4.03 -7.51 -25.56
CA SER A 224 -4.30 -7.79 -24.14
C SER A 224 -5.50 -7.01 -23.60
N HIS A 225 -6.33 -7.71 -22.82
CA HIS A 225 -7.51 -7.14 -22.16
C HIS A 225 -7.23 -6.65 -20.74
N LEU A 226 -5.96 -6.54 -20.32
CA LEU A 226 -5.62 -6.08 -18.98
C LEU A 226 -6.20 -4.69 -18.72
N ASP A 227 -6.98 -4.58 -17.66
CA ASP A 227 -7.68 -3.38 -17.22
C ASP A 227 -7.13 -2.86 -15.89
N THR A 228 -6.77 -3.77 -14.97
CA THR A 228 -6.38 -3.42 -13.61
C THR A 228 -5.13 -4.16 -13.13
N ILE A 229 -4.22 -3.42 -12.49
CA ILE A 229 -3.11 -3.93 -11.69
C ILE A 229 -3.41 -3.62 -10.22
N GLY A 230 -3.47 -4.65 -9.39
CA GLY A 230 -3.85 -4.57 -7.99
C GLY A 230 -2.80 -3.93 -7.08
N ARG A 231 -3.17 -3.78 -5.81
CA ARG A 231 -2.30 -3.26 -4.76
C ARG A 231 -1.04 -4.11 -4.64
N ARG A 232 0.13 -3.48 -4.65
CA ARG A 232 1.45 -4.12 -4.49
C ARG A 232 1.71 -5.30 -5.43
N ALA A 233 0.99 -5.38 -6.56
CA ALA A 233 1.06 -6.52 -7.46
C ALA A 233 2.47 -6.86 -7.95
N PHE A 234 3.36 -5.87 -8.11
CA PHE A 234 4.77 -6.02 -8.49
C PHE A 234 5.69 -5.28 -7.50
N ALA A 235 5.24 -5.05 -6.26
CA ALA A 235 6.06 -4.37 -5.26
C ALA A 235 7.33 -5.17 -4.98
N ASP A 236 8.46 -4.47 -4.81
CA ASP A 236 9.77 -5.03 -4.47
C ASP A 236 10.32 -6.01 -5.53
N CYS A 237 9.82 -5.96 -6.77
CA CYS A 237 10.45 -6.59 -7.94
C CYS A 237 11.69 -5.79 -8.39
N GLU A 238 12.75 -5.83 -7.60
CA GLU A 238 13.92 -4.94 -7.75
C GLU A 238 14.62 -5.08 -9.12
N LYS A 239 14.55 -6.25 -9.76
CA LYS A 239 15.14 -6.52 -11.09
C LYS A 239 14.22 -6.24 -12.27
N LEU A 240 12.98 -5.78 -12.04
CA LEU A 240 12.03 -5.51 -13.12
C LEU A 240 12.51 -4.28 -13.91
N GLU A 241 13.12 -4.53 -15.06
CA GLU A 241 13.67 -3.51 -15.96
C GLU A 241 12.63 -2.99 -16.94
N SER A 242 11.72 -3.87 -17.37
CA SER A 242 10.75 -3.62 -18.44
C SER A 242 9.38 -4.18 -18.11
N PHE A 243 8.37 -3.33 -18.25
CA PHE A 243 6.97 -3.71 -18.21
C PHE A 243 6.28 -3.15 -19.46
N GLU A 244 5.83 -4.01 -20.37
CA GLU A 244 5.02 -3.58 -21.50
C GLU A 244 3.64 -3.18 -20.98
N VAL A 245 3.22 -1.93 -21.21
CA VAL A 245 1.93 -1.46 -20.67
C VAL A 245 0.82 -1.64 -21.71
N PRO A 246 -0.20 -2.49 -21.46
CA PRO A 246 -1.31 -2.67 -22.39
C PRO A 246 -2.14 -1.39 -22.54
N THR A 247 -2.59 -1.09 -23.75
CA THR A 247 -3.39 0.11 -24.03
C THR A 247 -4.74 0.15 -23.32
N GLY A 248 -5.23 -1.02 -22.89
CA GLY A 248 -6.50 -1.18 -22.16
C GLY A 248 -6.43 -0.85 -20.67
N LEU A 249 -5.23 -0.72 -20.09
CA LEU A 249 -5.04 -0.54 -18.65
C LEU A 249 -5.67 0.78 -18.16
N ARG A 250 -6.54 0.68 -17.15
CA ARG A 250 -7.28 1.79 -16.53
C ARG A 250 -6.79 2.13 -15.13
N THR A 251 -6.38 1.12 -14.37
CA THR A 251 -6.05 1.28 -12.95
C THR A 251 -4.71 0.66 -12.59
N ILE A 252 -3.87 1.45 -11.92
CA ILE A 252 -2.68 0.99 -11.21
C ILE A 252 -2.93 1.17 -9.72
N GLY A 253 -2.91 0.08 -8.96
CA GLY A 253 -3.23 0.06 -7.53
C GLY A 253 -2.15 0.65 -6.63
N ASP A 254 -2.49 0.77 -5.34
CA ASP A 254 -1.59 1.29 -4.30
C ASP A 254 -0.30 0.47 -4.23
N GLY A 255 0.85 1.14 -4.34
CA GLY A 255 2.16 0.50 -4.27
C GLY A 255 2.44 -0.53 -5.38
N ALA A 256 1.67 -0.57 -6.46
CA ALA A 256 1.72 -1.64 -7.48
C ALA A 256 3.15 -1.94 -7.98
N PHE A 257 3.99 -0.93 -8.18
CA PHE A 257 5.39 -1.03 -8.61
C PHE A 257 6.34 -0.42 -7.58
N GLN A 258 5.96 -0.37 -6.30
CA GLN A 258 6.82 0.15 -5.24
C GLN A 258 8.18 -0.57 -5.26
N SER A 259 9.27 0.18 -5.11
CA SER A 259 10.65 -0.35 -5.08
C SER A 259 11.07 -1.16 -6.32
N CYS A 260 10.45 -0.95 -7.49
CA CYS A 260 10.98 -1.48 -8.77
C CYS A 260 12.23 -0.69 -9.20
N VAL A 261 13.34 -0.85 -8.48
CA VAL A 261 14.52 0.02 -8.58
C VAL A 261 15.23 -0.03 -9.93
N SER A 262 15.10 -1.11 -10.70
CA SER A 262 15.70 -1.25 -12.03
C SER A 262 14.84 -0.68 -13.17
N MET A 263 13.58 -0.32 -12.89
CA MET A 263 12.66 0.18 -13.91
C MET A 263 13.07 1.59 -14.35
N THR A 264 13.46 1.74 -15.62
CA THR A 264 13.97 3.02 -16.15
C THR A 264 12.90 3.91 -16.78
N ALA A 265 11.83 3.29 -17.28
CA ALA A 265 10.69 3.95 -17.91
C ALA A 265 9.42 3.14 -17.65
N PHE A 266 8.29 3.85 -17.59
CA PHE A 266 6.96 3.26 -17.56
C PHE A 266 6.01 4.12 -18.39
N ASP A 267 5.58 3.60 -19.54
CA ASP A 267 4.73 4.33 -20.47
C ASP A 267 3.27 4.28 -19.99
N LEU A 268 2.80 5.37 -19.36
CA LEU A 268 1.41 5.48 -18.93
C LEU A 268 0.49 5.50 -20.17
N PRO A 269 -0.48 4.57 -20.30
CA PRO A 269 -1.29 4.45 -21.51
C PRO A 269 -2.34 5.54 -21.56
N SER A 270 -2.74 5.93 -22.77
CA SER A 270 -3.68 7.04 -23.01
C SER A 270 -5.09 6.82 -22.44
N GLY A 271 -5.39 5.61 -21.97
CA GLY A 271 -6.64 5.25 -21.32
C GLY A 271 -6.57 5.17 -19.80
N LEU A 272 -5.39 5.38 -19.19
CA LEU A 272 -5.21 5.24 -17.75
C LEU A 272 -6.02 6.29 -17.00
N GLU A 273 -6.79 5.86 -16.01
CA GLU A 273 -7.68 6.72 -15.22
C GLU A 273 -7.10 6.99 -13.82
N ARG A 274 -6.45 5.99 -13.22
CA ARG A 274 -6.07 6.03 -11.80
C ARG A 274 -4.67 5.48 -11.54
N ILE A 275 -3.89 6.22 -10.75
CA ILE A 275 -2.60 5.81 -10.18
C ILE A 275 -2.72 5.85 -8.66
N GLY A 276 -2.55 4.70 -8.01
CA GLY A 276 -2.72 4.55 -6.57
C GLY A 276 -1.63 5.20 -5.72
N ASN A 277 -1.84 5.16 -4.41
CA ASN A 277 -0.93 5.69 -3.41
C ASN A 277 0.42 5.00 -3.50
N GLY A 278 1.52 5.76 -3.62
CA GLY A 278 2.86 5.19 -3.71
C GLY A 278 3.08 4.20 -4.84
N ALA A 279 2.27 4.22 -5.91
CA ALA A 279 2.30 3.21 -6.97
C ALA A 279 3.70 2.95 -7.56
N PHE A 280 4.55 3.99 -7.65
CA PHE A 280 5.93 3.91 -8.13
C PHE A 280 6.94 4.40 -7.07
N ALA A 281 6.55 4.46 -5.79
CA ALA A 281 7.42 4.96 -4.74
C ALA A 281 8.72 4.14 -4.68
N GLY A 282 9.88 4.80 -4.67
CA GLY A 282 11.18 4.14 -4.64
C GLY A 282 11.64 3.50 -5.97
N CYS A 283 10.98 3.77 -7.10
CA CYS A 283 11.51 3.42 -8.43
C CYS A 283 12.71 4.32 -8.78
N THR A 284 13.87 4.06 -8.18
CA THR A 284 15.04 4.97 -8.20
C THR A 284 15.62 5.20 -9.59
N SER A 285 15.46 4.26 -10.52
CA SER A 285 15.91 4.41 -11.92
C SER A 285 14.88 5.03 -12.87
N LEU A 286 13.63 5.23 -12.43
CA LEU A 286 12.56 5.75 -13.28
C LEU A 286 12.88 7.22 -13.64
N ALA A 287 13.12 7.49 -14.92
CA ALA A 287 13.65 8.78 -15.36
C ALA A 287 12.63 9.69 -16.05
N ASN A 288 11.62 9.12 -16.71
CA ASN A 288 10.66 9.86 -17.51
C ASN A 288 9.23 9.45 -17.14
N LEU A 289 8.35 10.44 -17.07
CA LEU A 289 6.92 10.23 -16.84
C LEU A 289 6.12 11.34 -17.53
N THR A 290 5.11 10.95 -18.29
CA THR A 290 4.10 11.88 -18.83
C THR A 290 2.73 11.40 -18.39
N VAL A 291 2.01 12.22 -17.63
CA VAL A 291 0.64 11.95 -17.18
C VAL A 291 -0.32 12.18 -18.35
N PRO A 292 -1.03 11.14 -18.86
CA PRO A 292 -1.97 11.26 -19.98
C PRO A 292 -3.20 12.12 -19.66
N ALA A 293 -3.92 12.56 -20.70
CA ALA A 293 -5.15 13.36 -20.54
C ALA A 293 -6.26 12.67 -19.73
N SER A 294 -6.30 11.33 -19.75
CA SER A 294 -7.32 10.51 -19.11
C SER A 294 -7.14 10.34 -17.60
N VAL A 295 -5.96 10.62 -17.04
CA VAL A 295 -5.71 10.37 -15.61
C VAL A 295 -6.49 11.37 -14.77
N GLU A 296 -7.38 10.83 -13.93
CA GLU A 296 -8.27 11.58 -13.04
C GLU A 296 -7.77 11.57 -11.59
N GLU A 297 -7.03 10.53 -11.20
CA GLU A 297 -6.55 10.33 -9.83
C GLU A 297 -5.07 9.95 -9.79
N ILE A 298 -4.31 10.66 -8.97
CA ILE A 298 -2.94 10.31 -8.58
C ILE A 298 -2.89 10.33 -7.06
N GLY A 299 -2.68 9.17 -6.45
CA GLY A 299 -2.59 9.01 -5.02
C GLY A 299 -1.37 9.75 -4.43
N PRO A 300 -1.44 10.16 -3.15
CA PRO A 300 -0.29 10.71 -2.44
C PRO A 300 0.99 9.89 -2.64
N TYR A 301 2.11 10.60 -2.74
CA TYR A 301 3.47 10.04 -2.86
C TYR A 301 3.66 8.98 -3.95
N ALA A 302 2.80 8.95 -4.99
CA ALA A 302 2.86 7.97 -6.09
C ALA A 302 4.25 7.85 -6.73
N PHE A 303 5.03 8.94 -6.78
CA PHE A 303 6.38 8.97 -7.35
C PHE A 303 7.45 9.43 -6.34
N ALA A 304 7.18 9.27 -5.04
CA ALA A 304 8.16 9.63 -4.02
C ALA A 304 9.44 8.79 -4.17
N GLN A 305 10.60 9.38 -3.89
CA GLN A 305 11.90 8.71 -3.95
C GLN A 305 12.26 8.09 -5.31
N CYS A 306 11.65 8.56 -6.41
CA CYS A 306 12.12 8.27 -7.77
C CYS A 306 13.34 9.14 -8.08
N GLU A 307 14.52 8.75 -7.60
CA GLU A 307 15.74 9.57 -7.60
C GLU A 307 16.21 10.03 -8.99
N SER A 308 15.97 9.23 -10.03
CA SER A 308 16.29 9.59 -11.42
C SER A 308 15.22 10.46 -12.09
N LEU A 309 14.01 10.53 -11.53
CA LEU A 309 12.92 11.32 -12.07
C LEU A 309 13.21 12.79 -11.79
N SER A 310 13.52 13.56 -12.83
CA SER A 310 13.85 14.99 -12.73
C SER A 310 12.75 15.89 -13.30
N TRP A 311 11.78 15.30 -14.00
CA TRP A 311 10.71 16.02 -14.70
C TRP A 311 9.44 15.16 -14.78
N ILE A 312 8.29 15.75 -14.47
CA ILE A 312 6.97 15.16 -14.72
C ILE A 312 6.23 16.05 -15.71
N ASP A 313 5.90 15.52 -16.88
CA ASP A 313 5.01 16.18 -17.83
C ASP A 313 3.55 15.78 -17.58
N VAL A 314 2.64 16.67 -17.97
CA VAL A 314 1.20 16.42 -17.95
C VAL A 314 0.65 16.82 -19.30
N ASP A 315 -0.16 15.94 -19.90
CA ASP A 315 -0.87 16.23 -21.14
C ASP A 315 -1.67 17.55 -21.01
N PRO A 316 -1.55 18.50 -21.96
CA PRO A 316 -2.28 19.77 -21.91
C PRO A 316 -3.80 19.63 -21.76
N ASP A 317 -4.37 18.55 -22.28
CA ASP A 317 -5.80 18.26 -22.25
C ASP A 317 -6.23 17.56 -20.95
N ASN A 318 -5.30 17.20 -20.06
CA ASN A 318 -5.64 16.62 -18.76
C ASN A 318 -6.50 17.59 -17.93
N GLY A 319 -7.68 17.15 -17.48
CA GLY A 319 -8.64 17.98 -16.76
C GLY A 319 -8.34 18.20 -15.27
N PHE A 320 -7.43 17.42 -14.67
CA PHE A 320 -7.27 17.26 -13.23
C PHE A 320 -5.90 17.70 -12.71
N PHE A 321 -4.87 17.67 -13.55
CA PHE A 321 -3.49 17.95 -13.19
C PHE A 321 -2.85 18.98 -14.11
N ARG A 322 -1.72 19.51 -13.65
CA ARG A 322 -0.87 20.43 -14.42
C ARG A 322 0.58 20.27 -14.00
N SER A 323 1.49 20.35 -14.97
CA SER A 323 2.92 20.51 -14.69
C SER A 323 3.35 21.98 -14.83
N ILE A 324 4.17 22.45 -13.91
CA ILE A 324 4.88 23.73 -14.00
C ILE A 324 6.36 23.45 -13.71
N ASP A 325 7.23 23.71 -14.67
CA ASP A 325 8.67 23.45 -14.56
C ASP A 325 8.99 22.00 -14.12
N GLY A 326 8.25 21.03 -14.67
CA GLY A 326 8.41 19.60 -14.36
C GLY A 326 7.87 19.17 -13.00
N VAL A 327 7.20 20.05 -12.24
CA VAL A 327 6.58 19.75 -10.94
C VAL A 327 5.07 19.57 -11.12
N LEU A 328 4.53 18.53 -10.49
CA LEU A 328 3.13 18.13 -10.58
C LEU A 328 2.27 18.89 -9.55
N TYR A 329 1.20 19.50 -10.04
CA TYR A 329 0.17 20.16 -9.27
C TYR A 329 -1.22 19.63 -9.66
N ASN A 330 -2.20 19.89 -8.82
CA ASN A 330 -3.60 19.82 -9.25
C ASN A 330 -3.90 20.88 -10.34
N LYS A 331 -5.00 20.75 -11.07
CA LYS A 331 -5.31 21.59 -12.25
C LYS A 331 -5.31 23.08 -11.93
N THR A 332 -5.85 23.45 -10.76
CA THR A 332 -5.96 24.83 -10.29
C THR A 332 -4.66 25.38 -9.70
N VAL A 333 -3.61 24.56 -9.57
CA VAL A 333 -2.30 24.94 -9.01
C VAL A 333 -2.44 25.48 -7.58
N THR A 334 -3.32 24.87 -6.80
CA THR A 334 -3.50 25.16 -5.37
C THR A 334 -2.79 24.15 -4.48
N VAL A 335 -2.43 22.98 -5.01
CA VAL A 335 -1.72 21.93 -4.26
C VAL A 335 -0.50 21.49 -5.06
N LEU A 336 0.69 21.58 -4.46
CA LEU A 336 1.90 20.91 -4.96
C LEU A 336 1.80 19.44 -4.58
N MET A 337 1.61 18.58 -5.57
CA MET A 337 1.35 17.15 -5.37
C MET A 337 2.64 16.34 -5.38
N GLN A 338 3.55 16.63 -6.32
CA GLN A 338 4.83 15.93 -6.42
C GLN A 338 5.88 16.80 -7.14
N CYS A 339 6.98 17.06 -6.47
CA CYS A 339 8.24 17.47 -7.05
C CYS A 339 9.08 16.21 -7.34
N PRO A 340 9.66 16.08 -8.55
CA PRO A 340 10.56 14.96 -8.86
C PRO A 340 11.79 14.96 -7.94
N ALA A 341 12.16 13.81 -7.36
CA ALA A 341 13.28 13.72 -6.42
C ALA A 341 14.64 14.04 -7.09
N GLY A 342 14.76 13.73 -8.38
CA GLY A 342 15.91 14.10 -9.21
C GLY A 342 15.93 15.57 -9.66
N LYS A 343 14.92 16.39 -9.31
CA LYS A 343 14.93 17.82 -9.64
C LYS A 343 16.07 18.52 -8.89
N THR A 344 16.86 19.31 -9.61
CA THR A 344 18.02 20.05 -9.08
C THR A 344 17.83 21.56 -9.20
N GLY A 345 18.71 22.32 -8.55
CA GLY A 345 18.69 23.78 -8.60
C GLY A 345 17.60 24.38 -7.71
N ASN A 346 17.08 25.54 -8.11
CA ASN A 346 16.09 26.26 -7.31
C ASN A 346 14.66 25.87 -7.72
N LEU A 347 13.84 25.52 -6.74
CA LEU A 347 12.41 25.32 -6.91
C LEU A 347 11.66 26.62 -6.62
N THR A 348 10.75 27.02 -7.51
CA THR A 348 9.81 28.12 -7.27
C THR A 348 8.40 27.57 -7.20
N ILE A 349 7.75 27.71 -6.04
CA ILE A 349 6.37 27.31 -5.82
C ILE A 349 5.48 28.53 -6.08
N PRO A 350 4.48 28.46 -6.98
CA PRO A 350 3.64 29.61 -7.33
C PRO A 350 2.81 30.16 -6.17
N ASP A 351 2.50 31.45 -6.20
CA ASP A 351 1.66 32.13 -5.19
C ASP A 351 0.21 31.62 -5.15
N SER A 352 -0.25 30.91 -6.18
CA SER A 352 -1.57 30.28 -6.18
C SER A 352 -1.65 29.02 -5.31
N VAL A 353 -0.51 28.45 -4.95
CA VAL A 353 -0.44 27.24 -4.12
C VAL A 353 -0.80 27.59 -2.69
N THR A 354 -1.75 26.87 -2.11
CA THR A 354 -2.15 27.01 -0.70
C THR A 354 -1.58 25.88 0.16
N GLU A 355 -1.25 24.74 -0.45
CA GLU A 355 -0.74 23.56 0.26
C GLU A 355 0.42 22.90 -0.49
N ILE A 356 1.50 22.60 0.25
CA ILE A 356 2.55 21.68 -0.17
C ILE A 356 2.23 20.32 0.46
N ALA A 357 1.83 19.34 -0.35
CA ALA A 357 1.32 18.06 0.16
C ALA A 357 2.40 17.23 0.88
N MET A 358 1.95 16.25 1.66
CA MET A 358 2.84 15.30 2.37
C MET A 358 3.81 14.62 1.40
N LEU A 359 5.08 14.54 1.79
CA LEU A 359 6.17 13.91 1.03
C LEU A 359 6.40 14.45 -0.41
N SER A 360 5.72 15.53 -0.79
CA SER A 360 5.69 16.00 -2.18
C SER A 360 7.04 16.50 -2.68
N VAL A 361 7.95 16.95 -1.82
CA VAL A 361 9.31 17.40 -2.16
C VAL A 361 10.38 16.55 -1.45
N ALA A 362 9.99 15.42 -0.84
CA ALA A 362 10.91 14.62 -0.03
C ALA A 362 12.04 14.02 -0.89
N GLY A 363 13.26 14.07 -0.37
CA GLY A 363 14.47 13.55 -1.02
C GLY A 363 14.93 14.35 -2.24
N CYS A 364 14.33 15.52 -2.53
CA CYS A 364 14.70 16.30 -3.70
C CYS A 364 16.15 16.81 -3.63
N SER A 365 16.82 16.79 -4.78
CA SER A 365 18.19 17.31 -4.96
C SER A 365 18.25 18.83 -5.20
N ILE A 366 17.19 19.55 -4.82
CA ILE A 366 17.10 21.01 -4.93
C ILE A 366 18.07 21.70 -3.96
N THR A 367 18.61 22.85 -4.37
CA THR A 367 19.54 23.66 -3.57
C THR A 367 18.87 24.83 -2.88
N GLY A 368 17.72 25.26 -3.39
CA GLY A 368 16.94 26.36 -2.82
C GLY A 368 15.47 26.21 -3.15
N VAL A 369 14.60 26.74 -2.29
CA VAL A 369 13.17 26.83 -2.56
C VAL A 369 12.66 28.24 -2.24
N LYS A 370 11.88 28.80 -3.18
CA LYS A 370 11.02 29.94 -2.94
C LYS A 370 9.58 29.45 -2.85
N ILE A 371 9.00 29.58 -1.68
CA ILE A 371 7.62 29.23 -1.37
C ILE A 371 6.74 30.44 -1.65
N GLY A 372 5.69 30.28 -2.46
CA GLY A 372 4.81 31.37 -2.87
C GLY A 372 4.00 31.97 -1.72
N ASP A 373 3.55 33.21 -1.91
CA ASP A 373 2.91 33.99 -0.84
C ASP A 373 1.54 33.45 -0.41
N GLY A 374 0.88 32.64 -1.23
CA GLY A 374 -0.40 32.01 -0.90
C GLY A 374 -0.29 30.70 -0.10
N VAL A 375 0.91 30.17 0.13
CA VAL A 375 1.08 28.87 0.81
C VAL A 375 0.74 29.03 2.28
N GLU A 376 -0.30 28.33 2.73
CA GLU A 376 -0.74 28.32 4.13
C GLU A 376 -0.16 27.13 4.89
N ILE A 377 0.01 25.99 4.20
CA ILE A 377 0.39 24.71 4.81
C ILE A 377 1.63 24.13 4.11
N ILE A 378 2.70 23.97 4.88
CA ILE A 378 3.85 23.13 4.52
C ILE A 378 3.62 21.75 5.13
N GLY A 379 3.31 20.76 4.30
CA GLY A 379 2.85 19.44 4.73
C GLY A 379 3.88 18.61 5.48
N ILE A 380 3.39 17.54 6.12
CA ILE A 380 4.20 16.55 6.85
C ILE A 380 5.26 15.95 5.92
N LEU A 381 6.51 15.91 6.36
CA LEU A 381 7.65 15.36 5.61
C LEU A 381 7.84 15.99 4.21
N SER A 382 7.26 17.17 3.93
CA SER A 382 7.22 17.74 2.58
C SER A 382 8.60 17.95 1.97
N PHE A 383 9.59 18.43 2.73
CA PHE A 383 11.00 18.59 2.32
C PHE A 383 11.93 17.61 3.07
N PHE A 384 11.40 16.48 3.56
CA PHE A 384 12.17 15.50 4.32
C PHE A 384 13.39 15.03 3.52
N SER A 385 14.57 15.02 4.15
CA SER A 385 15.83 14.57 3.53
C SER A 385 16.21 15.28 2.23
N CYS A 386 15.81 16.55 2.04
CA CYS A 386 16.38 17.42 1.00
C CYS A 386 17.82 17.82 1.39
N THR A 387 18.74 16.87 1.31
CA THR A 387 20.11 17.02 1.87
C THR A 387 20.94 18.09 1.17
N MET A 388 20.54 18.51 -0.04
CA MET A 388 21.20 19.56 -0.81
C MET A 388 20.61 20.96 -0.59
N LEU A 389 19.49 21.07 0.14
CA LEU A 389 18.76 22.32 0.35
C LEU A 389 19.55 23.28 1.26
N ARG A 390 19.78 24.49 0.77
CA ARG A 390 20.57 25.55 1.44
C ARG A 390 19.75 26.77 1.80
N THR A 391 18.77 27.12 0.96
CA THR A 391 17.97 28.33 1.13
C THR A 391 16.49 28.01 1.07
N VAL A 392 15.73 28.55 2.02
CA VAL A 392 14.27 28.49 2.06
C VAL A 392 13.76 29.92 2.22
N GLU A 393 13.07 30.42 1.21
CA GLU A 393 12.33 31.68 1.27
C GLU A 393 10.85 31.34 1.45
N MET A 394 10.29 31.60 2.63
CA MET A 394 8.88 31.35 2.93
C MET A 394 8.01 32.53 2.52
N GLY A 395 6.83 32.25 1.96
CA GLY A 395 5.81 33.25 1.68
C GLY A 395 5.12 33.75 2.94
N ASP A 396 4.51 34.93 2.86
CA ASP A 396 3.95 35.64 4.02
C ASP A 396 2.67 35.01 4.62
N SER A 397 2.04 34.03 3.97
CA SER A 397 0.80 33.39 4.46
C SER A 397 1.00 32.05 5.16
N VAL A 398 2.23 31.55 5.30
CA VAL A 398 2.49 30.22 5.91
C VAL A 398 2.00 30.22 7.36
N GLU A 399 1.01 29.38 7.68
CA GLU A 399 0.46 29.24 9.03
C GLU A 399 1.01 28.01 9.75
N VAL A 400 1.25 26.93 9.00
CA VAL A 400 1.63 25.62 9.55
C VAL A 400 2.88 25.07 8.89
N ILE A 401 3.88 24.72 9.72
CA ILE A 401 5.04 23.92 9.33
C ILE A 401 4.84 22.51 9.89
N GLY A 402 4.61 21.55 8.98
CA GLY A 402 4.22 20.18 9.30
C GLY A 402 5.32 19.35 9.97
N MET A 403 4.89 18.21 10.53
CA MET A 403 5.77 17.27 11.21
C MET A 403 6.93 16.86 10.29
N SER A 404 8.15 16.97 10.79
CA SER A 404 9.38 16.62 10.08
C SER A 404 9.54 17.29 8.70
N ALA A 405 8.88 18.43 8.46
CA ALA A 405 8.81 19.06 7.14
C ALA A 405 10.19 19.29 6.52
N PHE A 406 11.17 19.76 7.30
CA PHE A 406 12.55 20.02 6.86
C PHE A 406 13.57 19.09 7.54
N THR A 407 13.15 17.97 8.12
CA THR A 407 14.09 17.06 8.79
C THR A 407 15.15 16.58 7.82
N GLY A 408 16.42 16.60 8.23
CA GLY A 408 17.54 16.13 7.40
C GLY A 408 17.91 17.07 6.25
N CYS A 409 17.46 18.34 6.26
CA CYS A 409 17.99 19.40 5.39
C CYS A 409 19.39 19.81 5.87
N LYS A 410 20.37 18.91 5.68
CA LYS A 410 21.70 18.95 6.30
C LYS A 410 22.56 20.15 5.92
N LEU A 411 22.21 20.91 4.87
CA LEU A 411 22.94 22.08 4.39
C LEU A 411 22.19 23.40 4.56
N LEU A 412 21.03 23.38 5.22
CA LEU A 412 20.28 24.58 5.56
C LEU A 412 21.01 25.30 6.70
N SER A 413 21.51 26.52 6.43
CA SER A 413 22.29 27.29 7.41
C SER A 413 21.47 28.31 8.20
N SER A 414 20.38 28.79 7.62
CA SER A 414 19.50 29.75 8.26
C SER A 414 18.08 29.61 7.72
N ILE A 415 17.10 29.96 8.53
CA ILE A 415 15.70 30.02 8.09
C ILE A 415 14.97 31.21 8.72
N GLU A 416 14.13 31.86 7.92
CA GLU A 416 13.22 32.91 8.36
C GLU A 416 11.81 32.33 8.50
N ILE A 417 11.18 32.57 9.65
CA ILE A 417 9.84 32.11 9.99
C ILE A 417 8.90 33.32 9.89
N PRO A 418 7.96 33.34 8.92
CA PRO A 418 7.10 34.49 8.68
C PRO A 418 6.14 34.74 9.84
N ALA A 419 5.66 35.98 9.94
CA ALA A 419 4.83 36.43 11.07
C ALA A 419 3.47 35.72 11.18
N SER A 420 3.04 35.06 10.10
CA SER A 420 1.81 34.27 9.98
C SER A 420 1.88 32.91 10.66
N VAL A 421 3.08 32.38 10.93
CA VAL A 421 3.25 31.01 11.46
C VAL A 421 2.66 30.91 12.85
N ARG A 422 1.75 29.95 13.02
CA ARG A 422 1.07 29.64 14.30
C ARG A 422 1.47 28.29 14.85
N VAL A 423 1.87 27.35 13.98
CA VAL A 423 2.19 25.98 14.36
C VAL A 423 3.48 25.53 13.69
N ILE A 424 4.41 25.01 14.49
CA ILE A 424 5.61 24.30 14.04
C ILE A 424 5.57 22.93 14.70
N GLN A 425 5.35 21.87 13.93
CA GLN A 425 5.11 20.54 14.50
C GLN A 425 6.40 19.79 14.87
N LEU A 426 6.22 18.60 15.46
CA LEU A 426 7.28 17.67 15.88
C LEU A 426 8.38 17.54 14.81
N ASN A 427 9.64 17.62 15.24
CA ASN A 427 10.83 17.39 14.40
C ASN A 427 10.98 18.30 13.16
N ALA A 428 10.22 19.40 13.04
CA ALA A 428 10.17 20.22 11.82
C ALA A 428 11.54 20.55 11.20
N PHE A 429 12.56 20.85 12.02
CA PHE A 429 13.95 21.13 11.63
C PHE A 429 14.96 20.18 12.29
N ALA A 430 14.54 18.97 12.66
CA ALA A 430 15.44 17.96 13.21
C ALA A 430 16.54 17.58 12.19
N ASP A 431 17.73 17.22 12.66
CA ASP A 431 18.87 16.80 11.84
C ASP A 431 19.29 17.83 10.76
N CYS A 432 18.95 19.12 10.95
CA CYS A 432 19.49 20.24 10.18
C CYS A 432 20.89 20.60 10.69
N LEU A 433 21.88 19.78 10.30
CA LEU A 433 23.22 19.74 10.91
C LEU A 433 24.07 21.02 10.73
N THR A 434 23.67 21.94 9.86
CA THR A 434 24.36 23.22 9.64
C THR A 434 23.53 24.43 10.05
N LEU A 435 22.36 24.24 10.66
CA LEU A 435 21.45 25.33 10.97
C LEU A 435 22.03 26.17 12.11
N GLU A 436 22.45 27.40 11.79
CA GLU A 436 23.05 28.35 12.72
C GLU A 436 22.03 29.36 13.25
N ASN A 437 21.05 29.74 12.42
CA ASN A 437 20.11 30.82 12.74
C ASN A 437 18.65 30.47 12.39
N ILE A 438 17.75 30.66 13.34
CA ILE A 438 16.30 30.71 13.10
C ILE A 438 15.83 32.13 13.42
N THR A 439 15.28 32.83 12.44
CA THR A 439 14.81 34.21 12.61
C THR A 439 13.29 34.28 12.52
N PHE A 440 12.63 34.70 13.60
CA PHE A 440 11.20 34.97 13.60
C PHE A 440 10.95 36.40 13.12
N LEU A 441 10.08 36.58 12.13
CA LEU A 441 9.75 37.90 11.57
C LEU A 441 8.57 38.58 12.30
N GLY A 442 7.77 37.80 13.04
CA GLY A 442 6.59 38.28 13.76
C GLY A 442 6.88 38.91 15.13
N SER A 443 5.89 39.62 15.66
CA SER A 443 5.94 40.19 17.02
C SER A 443 5.36 39.26 18.09
N SER A 444 4.59 38.23 17.74
CA SER A 444 3.95 37.34 18.71
C SER A 444 4.73 36.04 18.88
N ALA A 445 4.93 35.63 20.13
CA ALA A 445 5.58 34.38 20.49
C ALA A 445 4.58 33.24 20.77
N GLN A 446 3.30 33.45 20.47
CA GLN A 446 2.22 32.47 20.64
C GLN A 446 2.20 31.47 19.47
N ILE A 447 3.32 30.78 19.26
CA ILE A 447 3.47 29.70 18.29
C ILE A 447 3.36 28.38 19.05
N GLU A 448 2.50 27.47 18.59
CA GLU A 448 2.50 26.09 19.06
C GLU A 448 3.71 25.37 18.46
N VAL A 449 4.68 25.03 19.30
CA VAL A 449 5.92 24.36 18.89
C VAL A 449 5.93 22.93 19.43
N GLY A 450 6.00 21.97 18.52
CA GLY A 450 6.11 20.54 18.81
C GLY A 450 7.43 20.19 19.50
N THR A 451 7.45 19.05 20.19
CA THR A 451 8.67 18.54 20.81
C THR A 451 9.76 18.31 19.76
N ASP A 452 11.03 18.40 20.17
CA ASP A 452 12.17 17.99 19.34
C ASP A 452 12.24 18.68 17.95
N TRP A 453 11.58 19.82 17.79
CA TRP A 453 11.49 20.55 16.52
C TRP A 453 12.86 20.98 15.94
N ILE A 454 13.90 21.04 16.78
CA ILE A 454 15.30 21.30 16.42
C ILE A 454 16.22 20.20 16.98
N LEU A 455 15.76 18.95 17.02
CA LEU A 455 16.58 17.83 17.50
C LEU A 455 17.84 17.64 16.63
N HIS A 456 18.99 17.37 17.27
CA HIS A 456 20.28 17.18 16.61
C HIS A 456 20.76 18.35 15.71
N THR A 457 20.29 19.58 15.97
CA THR A 457 20.90 20.79 15.38
C THR A 457 22.20 21.18 16.10
N PRO A 458 23.03 22.07 15.51
CA PRO A 458 24.22 22.60 16.17
C PRO A 458 23.93 23.18 17.56
N SER A 459 24.84 22.97 18.51
CA SER A 459 24.69 23.48 19.89
C SER A 459 24.84 25.01 19.98
N ASP A 460 25.42 25.62 18.94
CA ASP A 460 25.55 27.06 18.76
C ASP A 460 24.39 27.69 17.96
N LEU A 461 23.38 26.92 17.54
CA LEU A 461 22.15 27.44 16.93
C LEU A 461 21.53 28.56 17.79
N ARG A 462 21.16 29.67 17.15
CA ARG A 462 20.49 30.82 17.79
C ARG A 462 19.15 31.16 17.18
N GLY A 463 18.21 31.51 18.05
CA GLY A 463 16.95 32.15 17.68
C GLY A 463 17.07 33.67 17.66
N HIS A 464 16.45 34.33 16.70
CA HIS A 464 16.44 35.77 16.57
C HIS A 464 15.01 36.28 16.41
N ALA A 465 14.69 37.40 17.05
CA ALA A 465 13.38 38.03 16.94
C ALA A 465 13.49 39.56 17.04
N PRO A 466 12.45 40.31 16.63
CA PRO A 466 12.47 41.76 16.69
C PRO A 466 12.51 42.32 18.11
N ALA A 467 13.23 43.43 18.30
CA ALA A 467 13.26 44.11 19.58
C ALA A 467 11.86 44.63 19.94
N GLY A 468 11.39 44.34 21.16
CA GLY A 468 10.06 44.70 21.64
C GLY A 468 8.95 43.72 21.24
N SER A 469 9.30 42.58 20.64
CA SER A 469 8.37 41.46 20.43
C SER A 469 8.07 40.71 21.73
N GLU A 470 7.10 39.80 21.66
CA GLU A 470 6.72 38.89 22.75
C GLU A 470 7.72 37.73 22.93
N PHE A 471 8.72 37.61 22.04
CA PHE A 471 9.73 36.55 22.13
C PHE A 471 10.67 36.79 23.31
N PRO A 472 11.19 35.70 23.93
CA PRO A 472 12.18 35.82 24.98
C PRO A 472 13.44 36.56 24.51
N GLY A 473 14.00 37.42 25.37
CA GLY A 473 15.15 38.25 25.02
C GLY A 473 16.47 37.48 24.92
N PRO A 474 17.56 38.14 24.50
CA PRO A 474 18.86 37.50 24.32
C PRO A 474 19.35 36.76 25.57
N GLY A 475 19.86 35.54 25.40
CA GLY A 475 20.38 34.68 26.47
C GLY A 475 19.32 33.81 27.17
N THR A 476 18.05 33.90 26.78
CA THR A 476 16.96 33.05 27.29
C THR A 476 16.59 31.96 26.28
N THR A 477 15.76 30.99 26.67
CA THR A 477 15.33 29.90 25.79
C THR A 477 13.88 30.05 25.34
N TYR A 478 13.60 29.66 24.09
CA TYR A 478 12.27 29.56 23.51
C TYR A 478 12.09 28.13 22.96
N TYR A 479 11.29 27.29 23.64
CA TYR A 479 11.11 25.88 23.26
C TYR A 479 12.43 25.13 22.99
N GLY A 480 13.43 25.33 23.85
CA GLY A 480 14.76 24.73 23.72
C GLY A 480 15.76 25.50 22.86
N LEU A 481 15.32 26.47 22.06
CA LEU A 481 16.19 27.33 21.24
C LEU A 481 16.79 28.46 22.09
N LEU A 482 18.11 28.62 22.11
CA LEU A 482 18.76 29.75 22.78
C LEU A 482 18.62 31.02 21.95
N MET A 483 18.02 32.06 22.52
CA MET A 483 17.80 33.34 21.84
C MET A 483 19.10 34.17 21.79
N GLY A 484 19.50 34.56 20.58
CA GLY A 484 20.61 35.45 20.28
C GLY A 484 20.22 36.93 20.31
N ALA A 485 20.99 37.76 19.60
CA ALA A 485 20.70 39.19 19.50
C ALA A 485 19.38 39.46 18.77
N ASN A 486 18.64 40.48 19.22
CA ASN A 486 17.43 40.92 18.53
C ASN A 486 17.75 41.42 17.12
N VAL A 487 16.83 41.19 16.17
CA VAL A 487 16.96 41.60 14.77
C VAL A 487 15.85 42.57 14.39
N GLY A 488 16.21 43.83 14.08
CA GLY A 488 15.22 44.87 13.78
C GLY A 488 14.35 45.26 14.99
N VAL A 489 13.24 45.94 14.69
CA VAL A 489 12.26 46.42 15.69
C VAL A 489 10.92 45.79 15.37
N ALA A 490 10.20 45.34 16.40
CA ALA A 490 8.89 44.73 16.25
C ALA A 490 7.98 45.63 15.41
N PRO A 491 7.31 45.10 14.36
CA PRO A 491 6.28 45.86 13.67
C PRO A 491 5.30 46.39 14.73
N GLN A 492 5.07 47.71 14.68
CA GLN A 492 4.10 48.37 15.56
C GLN A 492 2.82 47.55 15.54
N LYS A 493 2.21 47.29 16.70
CA LYS A 493 0.85 46.74 16.74
C LYS A 493 0.00 47.68 15.89
N GLU A 494 -0.29 47.31 14.65
CA GLU A 494 -1.33 47.98 13.89
C GLU A 494 -2.55 47.94 14.79
N ASP A 495 -3.04 49.12 15.13
CA ASP A 495 -4.27 49.28 15.86
C ASP A 495 -5.40 48.75 14.96
N ARG A 496 -5.61 47.42 15.00
CA ARG A 496 -6.60 46.72 14.19
C ARG A 496 -8.01 47.26 14.43
N THR A 497 -8.21 48.11 15.43
CA THR A 497 -9.44 48.87 15.66
C THR A 497 -9.86 49.67 14.42
N GLU A 498 -8.94 50.29 13.68
CA GLU A 498 -9.28 51.00 12.43
C GLU A 498 -9.61 50.04 11.28
N THR A 499 -8.87 48.93 11.13
CA THR A 499 -9.10 47.93 10.07
C THR A 499 -10.43 47.20 10.27
N TYR A 500 -10.75 46.80 11.51
CA TYR A 500 -12.07 46.23 11.84
C TYR A 500 -13.19 47.24 11.63
N LEU A 501 -12.98 48.51 11.97
CA LEU A 501 -13.97 49.56 11.73
C LEU A 501 -14.22 49.76 10.22
N LEU A 502 -13.16 49.79 9.40
CA LEU A 502 -13.26 49.90 7.95
C LEU A 502 -13.93 48.69 7.29
N VAL A 503 -13.63 47.46 7.74
CA VAL A 503 -14.30 46.24 7.28
C VAL A 503 -15.78 46.22 7.68
N ILE A 504 -16.10 46.61 8.91
CA ILE A 504 -17.49 46.74 9.40
C ILE A 504 -18.23 47.82 8.59
N ILE A 505 -17.61 48.96 8.30
CA ILE A 505 -18.18 50.02 7.47
C ILE A 505 -18.42 49.50 6.04
N ALA A 506 -17.46 48.79 5.44
CA ALA A 506 -17.60 48.24 4.09
C ALA A 506 -18.74 47.21 4.01
N LEU A 507 -18.85 46.32 5.00
CA LEU A 507 -19.96 45.36 5.11
C LEU A 507 -21.31 46.07 5.30
N LEU A 508 -21.37 47.11 6.14
CA LEU A 508 -22.57 47.95 6.33
C LEU A 508 -22.98 48.64 5.02
N VAL A 509 -22.03 49.20 4.28
CA VAL A 509 -22.29 49.85 2.97
C VAL A 509 -22.81 48.83 1.96
N ALA A 510 -22.23 47.62 1.90
CA ALA A 510 -22.70 46.54 1.02
C ALA A 510 -24.12 46.08 1.36
N VAL A 511 -24.43 45.94 2.65
CA VAL A 511 -25.78 45.58 3.14
C VAL A 511 -26.79 46.69 2.82
N ILE A 512 -26.43 47.96 3.01
CA ILE A 512 -27.28 49.11 2.66
C ILE A 512 -27.54 49.14 1.15
N ALA A 513 -26.51 48.95 0.32
CA ALA A 513 -26.65 48.91 -1.13
C ALA A 513 -27.58 47.78 -1.58
N LEU A 514 -27.46 46.59 -0.99
CA LEU A 514 -28.34 45.45 -1.26
C LEU A 514 -29.79 45.74 -0.85
N LEU A 515 -30.00 46.34 0.33
CA LEU A 515 -31.33 46.74 0.81
C LEU A 515 -31.98 47.79 -0.10
N VAL A 516 -31.21 48.77 -0.60
CA VAL A 516 -31.69 49.77 -1.56
C VAL A 516 -32.08 49.12 -2.89
N VAL A 517 -31.28 48.19 -3.40
CA VAL A 517 -31.61 47.43 -4.62
C VAL A 517 -32.89 46.62 -4.43
N LEU A 518 -33.03 45.91 -3.30
CA LEU A 518 -34.24 45.16 -2.96
C LEU A 518 -35.47 46.07 -2.82
N LEU A 519 -35.32 47.26 -2.24
CA LEU A 519 -36.41 48.24 -2.11
C LEU A 519 -36.85 48.79 -3.47
N VAL A 520 -35.89 49.13 -4.34
CA VAL A 520 -36.16 49.58 -5.72
C VAL A 520 -36.84 48.48 -6.54
N LEU A 521 -36.41 47.21 -6.40
CA LEU A 521 -37.05 46.08 -7.06
C LEU A 521 -38.47 45.83 -6.53
N ARG A 522 -38.72 46.09 -5.24
CA ARG A 522 -40.05 45.97 -4.62
C ARG A 522 -40.99 47.09 -5.06
N MET A 523 -40.48 48.31 -5.24
CA MET A 523 -41.25 49.45 -5.77
C MET A 523 -41.54 49.36 -7.28
N LYS A 524 -40.75 48.60 -8.05
CA LYS A 524 -41.02 48.33 -9.48
C LYS A 524 -41.99 47.18 -9.74
N ARG A 525 -42.38 46.42 -8.71
CA ARG A 525 -43.30 45.26 -8.79
C ARG A 525 -44.69 45.51 -8.21
N GLY A 526 -44.98 46.72 -7.72
CA GLY A 526 -46.32 47.21 -7.40
C GLY A 526 -46.67 48.36 -8.33
#